data_AF-A0A0B1TJD8-F1
#
_entry.id   AF-A0A0B1TJD8-F1
#
_cell.length_a   1.000
_cell.length_b   1.000
_cell.length_c   1.000
_cell.angle_alpha   90.00
_cell.angle_beta   90.00
_cell.angle_gamma   90.00
#
_symmetry.space_group_name_H-M   'P 1'
#
loop_
_entity.id
_entity.type
_entity.pdbx_description
1 polymer ?
#
loop_
_entity_poly.entity_id
_entity_poly.type
_entity_poly.pdbx_seq_one_letter_code
_entity_poly.pdbx_strand_id
1 'polypeptide(L)'
;MDFAAKCQLISLVEEEECIWNPSIEDYSRLDKKNASWNRIHAAMAENGYSGGLLELKTQWKNLRDQWRKNQLNRGGVNCRPWTFEKHLLFLATAQNEA
;
A
#
# COMPACT_ATOMS: atom_id res chain seq x y z
N MET A 1 -13.56 6.52 -0.61
CA MET A 1 -12.78 5.47 -1.29
C MET A 1 -13.31 4.12 -0.87
N ASP A 2 -13.93 3.44 -1.82
CA ASP A 2 -14.62 2.17 -1.64
C ASP A 2 -13.65 0.99 -1.48
N PHE A 3 -14.19 -0.16 -1.08
CA PHE A 3 -13.41 -1.39 -0.92
C PHE A 3 -12.65 -1.77 -2.19
N ALA A 4 -13.33 -1.70 -3.35
CA ALA A 4 -12.73 -2.02 -4.65
C ALA A 4 -11.56 -1.08 -4.98
N ALA A 5 -11.73 0.22 -4.77
CA ALA A 5 -10.68 1.20 -4.98
C ALA A 5 -9.47 0.96 -4.05
N LYS A 6 -9.70 0.60 -2.78
CA LYS A 6 -8.62 0.25 -1.85
C LYS A 6 -7.88 -1.01 -2.29
N CYS A 7 -8.60 -2.03 -2.76
CA CYS A 7 -8.01 -3.26 -3.28
C CYS A 7 -7.11 -2.95 -4.49
N GLN A 8 -7.63 -2.16 -5.44
CA GLN A 8 -6.88 -1.72 -6.62
C GLN A 8 -5.63 -0.92 -6.25
N LEU A 9 -5.73 0.00 -5.28
CA LEU A 9 -4.58 0.74 -4.77
C LEU A 9 -3.51 -0.20 -4.22
N ILE A 10 -3.89 -1.24 -3.47
CA ILE A 10 -2.91 -2.18 -2.92
C ILE A 10 -2.22 -2.97 -4.04
N SER A 11 -2.98 -3.47 -5.02
CA SER A 11 -2.41 -4.19 -6.16
C SER A 11 -1.45 -3.32 -6.97
N LEU A 12 -1.82 -2.07 -7.26
CA LEU A 12 -0.97 -1.13 -7.99
C LEU A 12 0.31 -0.75 -7.21
N VAL A 13 0.20 -0.63 -5.88
CA VAL A 13 1.38 -0.39 -5.04
C VAL A 13 2.27 -1.63 -4.96
N GLU A 14 1.71 -2.82 -4.93
CA GLU A 14 2.45 -4.08 -4.96
C GLU A 14 3.38 -4.15 -6.17
N GLU A 15 2.88 -3.78 -7.36
CA GLU A 15 3.66 -3.69 -8.59
C GLU A 15 4.76 -2.62 -8.53
N GLU A 16 4.52 -1.49 -7.86
CA GLU A 16 5.48 -0.39 -7.74
C GLU A 16 6.34 -0.51 -6.47
N GLU A 17 7.30 -1.44 -6.51
CA GLU A 17 8.23 -1.76 -5.42
C GLU A 17 8.94 -0.53 -4.82
N CYS A 18 9.20 0.51 -5.61
CA CYS A 18 9.88 1.71 -5.11
C CYS A 18 9.06 2.50 -4.08
N ILE A 19 7.75 2.22 -3.94
CA ILE A 19 6.90 2.82 -2.92
C ILE A 19 7.05 2.13 -1.56
N TRP A 20 7.20 0.80 -1.56
CA TRP A 20 7.07 -0.01 -0.35
C TRP A 20 8.30 -0.84 0.01
N ASN A 21 9.09 -1.26 -0.96
CA ASN A 21 10.25 -2.13 -0.80
C ASN A 21 11.50 -1.30 -0.50
N PRO A 22 12.00 -1.24 0.75
CA PRO A 22 13.23 -0.53 1.07
C PRO A 22 14.49 -1.23 0.53
N SER A 23 14.39 -2.49 0.10
CA SER A 23 15.52 -3.30 -0.39
C SER A 23 15.99 -2.89 -1.78
N ILE A 24 15.20 -2.10 -2.52
CA ILE A 24 15.61 -1.58 -3.83
C ILE A 24 16.18 -0.16 -3.73
N GLU A 25 17.24 0.12 -4.48
CA GLU A 25 17.90 1.44 -4.50
C GLU A 25 16.93 2.58 -4.90
N ASP A 26 15.96 2.26 -5.76
CA ASP A 26 14.96 3.22 -6.22
C ASP A 26 14.00 3.69 -5.09
N TYR A 27 13.95 3.00 -3.94
CA TYR A 27 13.14 3.44 -2.79
C TYR A 27 13.58 4.79 -2.23
N SER A 28 14.89 5.06 -2.26
CA SER A 28 15.47 6.33 -1.82
C SER A 28 15.22 7.47 -2.82
N ARG A 29 14.88 7.12 -4.07
CA ARG A 29 14.69 8.08 -5.16
C ARG A 29 13.28 8.64 -5.14
N LEU A 30 13.16 9.87 -4.65
CA LEU A 30 11.91 10.63 -4.64
C LEU A 30 11.28 10.78 -6.03
N ASP A 31 12.10 10.95 -7.07
CA ASP A 31 11.63 11.00 -8.47
C ASP A 31 10.85 9.75 -8.88
N LYS A 32 11.43 8.57 -8.64
CA LYS A 32 10.79 7.27 -8.94
C LYS A 32 9.53 7.08 -8.11
N LYS A 33 9.58 7.43 -6.83
CA LYS A 33 8.39 7.40 -5.96
C LYS A 33 7.28 8.28 -6.49
N ASN A 34 7.56 9.52 -6.86
CA ASN A 34 6.55 10.43 -7.39
C ASN A 34 6.02 9.97 -8.76
N ALA A 35 6.89 9.47 -9.64
CA ALA A 35 6.47 8.89 -10.91
C ALA A 35 5.52 7.71 -10.70
N SER A 36 5.83 6.84 -9.74
CA SER A 36 5.00 5.68 -9.42
C SER A 36 3.67 6.09 -8.82
N TRP A 37 3.69 7.01 -7.86
CA TRP A 37 2.46 7.60 -7.32
C TRP A 37 1.57 8.23 -8.39
N ASN A 38 2.15 8.92 -9.37
CA ASN A 38 1.42 9.47 -10.52
C ASN A 38 0.84 8.37 -11.41
N ARG A 39 1.57 7.29 -11.68
CA ARG A 39 1.06 6.12 -12.43
C ARG A 39 -0.11 5.47 -11.74
N ILE A 40 0.01 5.20 -10.45
CA ILE A 40 -1.07 4.62 -9.64
C ILE A 40 -2.28 5.56 -9.64
N HIS A 41 -2.08 6.86 -9.48
CA HIS A 41 -3.16 7.84 -9.51
C HIS A 41 -3.87 7.90 -10.87
N ALA A 42 -3.11 7.86 -11.97
CA ALA A 42 -3.67 7.79 -13.31
C ALA A 42 -4.49 6.51 -13.53
N ALA A 43 -3.93 5.33 -13.18
CA ALA A 43 -4.63 4.05 -13.31
C ALA A 43 -5.89 3.95 -12.45
N MET A 44 -5.87 4.59 -11.26
CA MET A 44 -7.03 4.74 -10.40
C MET A 44 -8.08 5.65 -11.06
N ALA A 45 -7.66 6.79 -11.63
CA ALA A 45 -8.54 7.72 -12.30
C ALA A 45 -9.23 7.09 -13.52
N GLU A 46 -8.53 6.25 -14.27
CA GLU A 46 -9.12 5.45 -15.37
C GLU A 46 -10.18 4.46 -14.86
N ASN A 47 -10.05 3.96 -13.63
CA ASN A 47 -11.06 3.14 -12.95
C ASN A 47 -12.19 3.95 -12.29
N GLY A 48 -12.28 5.25 -12.54
CA GLY A 48 -13.33 6.13 -12.00
C GLY A 48 -13.01 6.73 -10.64
N TYR A 49 -11.77 6.64 -10.15
CA TYR A 49 -11.36 7.35 -8.94
C TYR A 49 -11.17 8.85 -9.22
N SER A 50 -12.04 9.68 -8.67
CA SER A 50 -11.97 11.14 -8.83
C SER A 50 -11.15 11.87 -7.74
N GLY A 51 -10.56 11.13 -6.80
CA GLY A 51 -9.84 11.71 -5.66
C GLY A 51 -8.45 12.22 -6.02
N GLY A 52 -7.89 13.10 -5.18
CA GLY A 52 -6.54 13.64 -5.40
C GLY A 52 -5.42 12.67 -5.04
N LEU A 53 -4.22 12.91 -5.58
CA LEU A 53 -3.03 12.12 -5.22
C LEU A 53 -2.72 12.17 -3.72
N LEU A 54 -2.97 13.31 -3.06
CA LEU A 54 -2.77 13.47 -1.62
C LEU A 54 -3.69 12.56 -0.80
N GLU A 55 -4.96 12.45 -1.20
CA GLU A 55 -5.90 11.52 -0.58
C GLU A 55 -5.46 10.09 -0.80
N LEU A 56 -5.04 9.73 -2.02
CA LEU A 56 -4.53 8.40 -2.35
C LEU A 56 -3.36 7.99 -1.44
N LYS A 57 -2.36 8.88 -1.29
CA LYS A 57 -1.22 8.68 -0.38
C LYS A 57 -1.65 8.54 1.07
N THR A 58 -2.65 9.33 1.50
CA THR A 58 -3.22 9.25 2.85
C THR A 58 -3.95 7.92 3.08
N GLN A 59 -4.70 7.44 2.09
CA GLN A 59 -5.39 6.14 2.16
C GLN A 59 -4.39 5.00 2.24
N TRP A 60 -3.34 5.00 1.41
CA TRP A 60 -2.25 4.03 1.51
C TRP A 60 -1.57 4.06 2.88
N LYS A 61 -1.24 5.25 3.40
CA LYS A 61 -0.65 5.41 4.73
C LYS A 61 -1.54 4.79 5.80
N ASN A 62 -2.85 5.06 5.77
CA ASN A 62 -3.81 4.49 6.71
C ASN A 62 -3.88 2.96 6.58
N LEU A 63 -3.88 2.42 5.36
CA LEU A 63 -3.88 0.97 5.14
C LEU A 63 -2.63 0.31 5.74
N ARG A 64 -1.45 0.90 5.49
CA ARG A 64 -0.18 0.42 6.03
C ARG A 64 -0.12 0.52 7.56
N ASP A 65 -0.63 1.61 8.13
CA ASP A 65 -0.68 1.81 9.58
C ASP A 65 -1.61 0.79 10.26
N GLN A 66 -2.80 0.56 9.69
CA GLN A 66 -3.72 -0.47 10.16
C GLN A 66 -3.12 -1.86 10.04
N TRP A 67 -2.48 -2.18 8.91
CA TRP A 67 -1.80 -3.45 8.74
C TRP A 67 -0.73 -3.67 9.81
N ARG A 68 0.14 -2.67 10.06
CA ARG A 68 1.18 -2.74 11.09
C ARG A 68 0.60 -2.91 12.50
N LYS A 69 -0.48 -2.20 12.81
CA LYS A 69 -1.22 -2.38 14.07
C LYS A 69 -1.81 -3.79 14.20
N ASN A 70 -2.33 -4.35 13.11
CA ASN A 70 -2.88 -5.71 13.08
C ASN A 70 -1.78 -6.76 13.24
N GLN A 71 -0.61 -6.57 12.59
CA GLN A 71 0.58 -7.41 12.78
C GLN A 71 0.98 -7.45 14.26
N LEU A 72 1.06 -6.29 14.91
CA LEU A 72 1.45 -6.18 16.31
C LEU A 72 0.42 -6.83 17.26
N ASN A 73 -0.88 -6.76 16.91
CA ASN A 73 -1.96 -7.32 17.71
C ASN A 73 -2.22 -8.81 17.46
N ARG A 74 -1.55 -9.47 16.50
CA ARG A 74 -1.72 -10.91 16.18
C ARG A 74 -1.59 -11.87 17.37
N GLY A 75 -1.03 -11.43 18.49
CA GLY A 75 -0.95 -12.22 19.73
C GLY A 75 -2.27 -12.33 20.52
N GLY A 76 -3.34 -11.64 20.10
CA GLY A 76 -4.64 -11.65 20.79
C GLY A 76 -5.60 -12.76 20.33
N VAL A 77 -6.30 -13.38 21.28
CA VAL A 77 -7.21 -14.54 21.10
C VAL A 77 -8.40 -14.29 20.13
N ASN A 78 -8.60 -13.07 19.64
CA ASN A 78 -9.69 -12.67 18.72
C ASN A 78 -9.19 -11.92 17.47
N CYS A 79 -8.04 -12.30 16.92
CA CYS A 79 -7.53 -11.70 15.68
C CYS A 79 -8.35 -12.15 14.47
N ARG A 80 -9.43 -11.42 14.17
CA ARG A 80 -10.06 -11.52 12.85
C ARG A 80 -9.05 -11.07 11.79
N PRO A 81 -8.82 -11.88 10.74
CA PRO A 81 -7.95 -11.48 9.64
C PRO A 81 -8.55 -10.25 8.98
N TRP A 82 -7.78 -9.17 8.92
CA TRP A 82 -8.24 -7.94 8.27
C TRP A 82 -8.42 -8.21 6.77
N THR A 83 -9.47 -7.69 6.16
CA THR A 83 -9.85 -8.06 4.78
C THR A 83 -8.75 -7.75 3.76
N PHE A 84 -7.95 -6.71 4.01
CA PHE A 84 -6.81 -6.32 3.18
C PHE A 84 -5.48 -6.93 3.62
N GLU A 85 -5.46 -7.70 4.70
CA GLU A 85 -4.23 -8.27 5.26
C GLU A 85 -3.52 -9.16 4.25
N LYS A 86 -4.26 -10.02 3.56
CA LYS A 86 -3.71 -10.93 2.54
C LYS A 86 -3.06 -10.17 1.39
N HIS A 87 -3.68 -9.07 0.98
CA HIS A 87 -3.16 -8.21 -0.08
C HIS A 87 -1.91 -7.42 0.36
N LEU A 88 -1.70 -7.23 1.66
CA LEU A 88 -0.55 -6.48 2.20
C LEU A 88 0.56 -7.42 2.73
N LEU A 89 0.48 -8.72 2.47
CA LEU A 89 1.49 -9.69 2.90
C LEU A 89 2.86 -9.41 2.24
N PHE A 90 2.89 -8.87 1.02
CA PHE A 90 4.14 -8.48 0.36
C PHE A 90 4.92 -7.44 1.18
N LEU A 91 4.24 -6.60 1.98
CA LEU A 91 4.93 -5.68 2.88
C LEU A 91 5.69 -6.40 4.00
N ALA A 92 5.20 -7.54 4.48
CA ALA A 92 5.93 -8.33 5.47
C ALA A 92 7.18 -8.97 4.87
N THR A 93 7.13 -9.38 3.60
CA THR A 93 8.27 -10.05 2.97
C THR A 93 9.45 -9.11 2.78
N ALA A 94 9.23 -7.84 2.37
CA ALA A 94 10.34 -6.88 2.28
C ALA A 94 10.83 -6.32 3.62
N GLN A 95 10.07 -6.46 4.72
CA GLN A 95 10.56 -6.06 6.05
C GLN A 95 11.41 -7.14 6.75
N ASN A 96 11.42 -8.37 6.23
CA ASN A 96 12.08 -9.51 6.86
C ASN A 96 13.49 -9.81 6.29
N GLU A 97 13.93 -9.06 5.28
CA GLU A 97 15.31 -9.08 4.79
C GLU A 97 16.11 -7.94 5.42
N ALA A 98 16.54 -8.14 6.67
CA ALA A 98 17.53 -7.31 7.36
C ALA A 98 18.48 -8.21 8.17
#